data_AF-A0A6A3FWL5-F1
#
_entry.id   AF-A0A6A3FWL5-F1
#
_cell.length_a   1.000
_cell.length_b   1.000
_cell.length_c   1.000
_cell.angle_alpha   90.00
_cell.angle_beta   90.00
_cell.angle_gamma   90.00
#
_symmetry.space_group_name_H-M   'P 1'
#
loop_
_entity.id
_entity.type
_entity.pdbx_description
1 polymer ?
#
loop_
_entity_poly.entity_id
_entity_poly.type
_entity_poly.pdbx_seq_one_letter_code
_entity_poly.pdbx_strand_id
1 'polypeptide(L)'
;MPFYKIGHASLLGALHLLHPGVEVPTPEQLSVIFLDRAHTKVLTVTLTSKVVTFVTDGWTYINGQDVVNYVVVCGEFAFFLESVYTGTQAHDTEFLSADVERVIAKYDFLEDIVKKLKWMATLQSGCKTLVSFFKKHYKIPVLLRLCSWISQYEDKEAEDAALRQFEKNETPISEVYQIFVDLPTKLNTVGLAAAEFKIVKALMKSCFDFIYGDAHGIAYLLDPRYAGLNMDSTVRNAVEKVLVARQGYE
;
A
#
# COMPACT_ATOMS: atom_id res chain seq x y z
N MET A 1 20.73 -9.50 -14.72
CA MET A 1 20.66 -10.77 -13.98
C MET A 1 21.92 -10.92 -13.15
N PRO A 2 21.87 -11.06 -11.81
CA PRO A 2 23.08 -11.10 -10.96
C PRO A 2 23.79 -12.47 -10.91
N PHE A 3 23.13 -13.56 -11.34
CA PHE A 3 23.61 -14.94 -11.09
C PHE A 3 24.63 -15.50 -12.10
N TYR A 4 24.89 -14.83 -13.23
CA TYR A 4 25.83 -15.33 -14.25
C TYR A 4 27.26 -15.52 -13.74
N LYS A 5 27.65 -14.80 -12.67
CA LYS A 5 28.98 -14.88 -12.09
C LYS A 5 29.31 -16.24 -11.48
N ILE A 6 28.30 -17.05 -11.08
CA ILE A 6 28.53 -18.40 -10.54
C ILE A 6 29.18 -19.33 -11.57
N GLY A 7 28.89 -19.12 -12.86
CA GLY A 7 29.44 -19.89 -13.96
C GLY A 7 30.79 -19.38 -14.48
N HIS A 8 31.39 -18.38 -13.84
CA HIS A 8 32.65 -17.80 -14.32
C HIS A 8 33.84 -18.73 -14.03
N ALA A 9 34.66 -18.99 -15.05
CA ALA A 9 35.76 -19.96 -14.98
C ALA A 9 36.75 -19.68 -13.83
N SER A 10 37.07 -18.42 -13.55
CA SER A 10 37.97 -18.06 -12.44
C SER A 10 37.38 -18.36 -11.06
N LEU A 11 36.06 -18.18 -10.88
CA LEU A 11 35.39 -18.51 -9.62
C LEU A 11 35.34 -20.03 -9.44
N LEU A 12 34.97 -20.75 -10.50
CA LEU A 12 34.96 -22.21 -10.49
C LEU A 12 36.36 -22.79 -10.22
N GLY A 13 37.40 -22.22 -10.83
CA GLY A 13 38.78 -22.59 -10.57
C GLY A 13 39.20 -22.35 -9.11
N ALA A 14 38.85 -21.19 -8.55
CA ALA A 14 39.12 -20.90 -7.14
C ALA A 14 38.38 -21.86 -6.19
N LEU A 15 37.11 -22.18 -6.48
CA LEU A 15 36.32 -23.12 -5.67
C LEU A 15 36.87 -24.54 -5.74
N HIS A 16 37.32 -25.01 -6.92
CA HIS A 16 37.96 -26.32 -7.05
C HIS A 16 39.31 -26.41 -6.34
N LEU A 17 40.06 -25.31 -6.22
CA LEU A 17 41.29 -25.28 -5.42
C LEU A 17 41.00 -25.44 -3.92
N LEU A 18 39.90 -24.86 -3.44
CA LEU A 18 39.49 -24.94 -2.04
C LEU A 18 38.81 -26.27 -1.69
N HIS A 19 38.00 -26.80 -2.61
CA HIS A 19 37.28 -28.05 -2.46
C HIS A 19 37.26 -28.83 -3.79
N PRO A 20 38.22 -29.74 -4.00
CA PRO A 20 38.27 -30.56 -5.21
C PRO A 20 36.99 -31.40 -5.36
N GLY A 21 36.29 -31.24 -6.48
CA GLY A 21 35.02 -31.92 -6.75
C GLY A 21 33.75 -31.14 -6.35
N VAL A 22 33.87 -29.86 -5.98
CA VAL A 22 32.70 -29.01 -5.69
C VAL A 22 31.79 -28.85 -6.91
N GLU A 23 30.53 -29.27 -6.78
CA GLU A 23 29.49 -28.95 -7.75
C GLU A 23 28.85 -27.61 -7.40
N VAL A 24 28.93 -26.64 -8.30
CA VAL A 24 28.29 -25.33 -8.12
C VAL A 24 26.91 -25.30 -8.77
N PRO A 25 25.92 -24.63 -8.16
CA PRO A 25 24.62 -24.42 -8.78
C PRO A 25 24.71 -23.72 -10.14
N THR A 26 23.81 -24.07 -11.04
CA THR A 26 23.62 -23.30 -12.27
C THR A 26 23.01 -21.92 -11.95
N PRO A 27 23.20 -20.92 -12.83
CA PRO A 27 22.52 -19.63 -12.69
C PRO A 27 21.00 -19.75 -12.55
N GLU A 28 20.38 -20.73 -13.22
CA GLU A 28 18.95 -21.01 -13.14
C GLU A 28 18.54 -21.60 -11.79
N GLN A 29 19.32 -22.56 -11.27
CA GLN A 29 19.10 -23.09 -9.92
C GLN A 29 19.21 -21.98 -8.87
N LEU A 30 20.14 -21.03 -9.04
CA LEU A 30 20.25 -19.87 -8.16
C LEU A 30 19.05 -18.94 -8.29
N SER A 31 18.62 -18.60 -9.51
CA SER A 31 17.58 -17.60 -9.74
C SER A 31 16.18 -18.06 -9.38
N VAL A 32 15.94 -19.38 -9.41
CA VAL A 32 14.62 -19.97 -9.14
C VAL A 32 14.67 -20.70 -7.81
N ILE A 33 15.28 -21.88 -7.79
CA ILE A 33 15.17 -22.81 -6.65
C ILE A 33 15.73 -22.22 -5.36
N PHE A 34 16.98 -21.74 -5.39
CA PHE A 34 17.64 -21.27 -4.18
C PHE A 34 17.14 -19.89 -3.75
N LEU A 35 16.85 -18.99 -4.70
CA LEU A 35 16.28 -17.69 -4.38
C LEU A 35 14.88 -17.83 -3.79
N ASP A 36 13.98 -18.62 -4.40
CA ASP A 36 12.62 -18.81 -3.91
C ASP A 36 12.62 -19.47 -2.53
N ARG A 37 13.49 -20.47 -2.32
CA ARG A 37 13.64 -21.11 -1.01
C ARG A 37 14.15 -20.15 0.06
N ALA A 38 15.15 -19.33 -0.27
CA ALA A 38 15.67 -18.33 0.65
C ALA A 38 14.62 -17.26 0.97
N HIS A 39 13.94 -16.75 -0.06
CA HIS A 39 12.87 -15.78 0.05
C HIS A 39 11.73 -16.30 0.94
N THR A 40 11.21 -17.50 0.65
CA THR A 40 10.16 -18.14 1.43
C THR A 40 10.57 -18.29 2.90
N LYS A 41 11.79 -18.76 3.15
CA LYS A 41 12.29 -18.92 4.52
C LYS A 41 12.36 -17.59 5.27
N VAL A 42 12.90 -16.54 4.64
CA VAL A 42 12.97 -15.20 5.25
C VAL A 42 11.56 -14.68 5.55
N LEU A 43 10.65 -14.84 4.60
CA LEU A 43 9.28 -14.38 4.69
C LEU A 43 8.52 -15.10 5.82
N THR A 44 8.57 -16.44 5.88
CA THR A 44 7.96 -17.21 6.97
C THR A 44 8.53 -16.82 8.33
N VAL A 45 9.85 -16.78 8.49
CA VAL A 45 10.49 -16.46 9.78
C VAL A 45 10.15 -15.04 10.23
N THR A 46 10.11 -14.08 9.31
CA THR A 46 9.86 -12.66 9.64
C THR A 46 8.39 -12.41 9.97
N LEU A 47 7.46 -13.04 9.25
CA LEU A 47 6.04 -12.69 9.29
C LEU A 47 5.20 -13.61 10.20
N THR A 48 5.69 -14.80 10.57
CA THR A 48 4.93 -15.72 11.43
C THR A 48 4.57 -15.05 12.75
N SER A 49 3.28 -15.10 13.09
CA SER A 49 2.71 -14.49 14.30
C SER A 49 2.89 -12.97 14.42
N LYS A 50 3.17 -12.28 13.31
CA LYS A 50 3.18 -10.81 13.26
C LYS A 50 1.88 -10.28 12.69
N VAL A 51 1.52 -9.07 13.10
CA VAL A 51 0.49 -8.29 12.42
C VAL A 51 1.13 -7.72 11.16
N VAL A 52 0.51 -7.99 10.02
CA VAL A 52 1.02 -7.57 8.71
C VAL A 52 -0.04 -6.77 7.97
N THR A 53 0.41 -5.94 7.03
CA THR A 53 -0.45 -5.21 6.09
C THR A 53 -0.24 -5.80 4.71
N PHE A 54 -1.32 -6.25 4.08
CA PHE A 54 -1.32 -6.66 2.68
C PHE A 54 -1.59 -5.44 1.80
N VAL A 55 -0.65 -5.12 0.91
CA VAL A 55 -0.68 -3.94 0.05
C VAL A 55 -0.76 -4.41 -1.40
N THR A 56 -1.66 -3.78 -2.15
CA THR A 56 -1.80 -3.96 -3.59
C THR A 56 -1.59 -2.63 -4.28
N ASP A 57 -0.85 -2.66 -5.39
CA ASP A 57 -0.65 -1.52 -6.27
C ASP A 57 -0.92 -1.93 -7.71
N GLY A 58 -1.80 -1.20 -8.39
CA GLY A 58 -2.27 -1.52 -9.72
C GLY A 58 -2.04 -0.37 -10.69
N TRP A 59 -1.38 -0.63 -11.81
CA TRP A 59 -1.12 0.38 -12.83
C TRP A 59 -1.18 -0.21 -14.24
N THR A 60 -1.50 0.64 -15.22
CA THR A 60 -1.58 0.25 -16.63
C THR A 60 -0.26 0.57 -17.33
N TYR A 61 0.38 -0.44 -17.90
CA TYR A 61 1.60 -0.31 -18.68
C TYR A 61 1.32 0.43 -20.01
N ILE A 62 2.34 1.05 -20.61
CA ILE A 62 2.22 1.82 -21.87
C ILE A 62 1.70 1.00 -23.06
N ASN A 63 1.77 -0.33 -23.00
CA ASN A 63 1.24 -1.24 -24.01
C ASN A 63 -0.25 -1.58 -23.77
N GLY A 64 -0.89 -0.98 -22.77
CA GLY A 64 -2.26 -1.25 -22.38
C GLY A 64 -2.45 -2.56 -21.61
N GLN A 65 -1.43 -3.05 -20.90
CA GLN A 65 -1.58 -4.20 -20.01
C GLN A 65 -1.55 -3.72 -18.57
N ASP A 66 -2.58 -4.07 -17.80
CA ASP A 66 -2.58 -3.83 -16.37
C ASP A 66 -1.63 -4.79 -15.67
N VAL A 67 -0.90 -4.22 -14.70
CA VAL A 67 0.00 -4.91 -13.79
C VAL A 67 -0.51 -4.69 -12.38
N VAL A 68 -0.66 -5.78 -11.64
CA VAL A 68 -0.99 -5.72 -10.21
C VAL A 68 0.18 -6.28 -9.41
N ASN A 69 0.71 -5.44 -8.53
CA ASN A 69 1.77 -5.78 -7.58
C ASN A 69 1.14 -6.10 -6.22
N TYR A 70 1.69 -7.12 -5.57
CA TYR A 70 1.30 -7.54 -4.23
C TYR A 70 2.50 -7.53 -3.31
N VAL A 71 2.36 -6.85 -2.17
CA VAL A 71 3.42 -6.66 -1.18
C VAL A 71 2.83 -6.93 0.21
N VAL A 72 3.63 -7.52 1.09
CA VAL A 72 3.31 -7.58 2.51
C VAL A 72 4.27 -6.70 3.29
N VAL A 73 3.71 -5.83 4.13
CA VAL A 73 4.45 -4.89 4.99
C VAL A 73 4.30 -5.33 6.45
N CYS A 74 5.42 -5.37 7.17
CA CYS A 74 5.49 -5.68 8.59
C CYS A 74 6.48 -4.74 9.28
N GLY A 75 5.97 -3.64 9.85
CA GLY A 75 6.83 -2.55 10.33
C GLY A 75 7.59 -1.91 9.17
N GLU A 76 8.91 -1.79 9.32
CA GLU A 76 9.80 -1.21 8.29
C GLU A 76 10.10 -2.18 7.13
N PHE A 77 9.72 -3.46 7.25
CA PHE A 77 9.99 -4.46 6.23
C PHE A 77 8.86 -4.52 5.21
N ALA A 78 9.22 -4.49 3.93
CA ALA A 78 8.31 -4.77 2.82
C ALA A 78 8.83 -5.95 2.01
N PHE A 79 7.96 -6.95 1.81
CA PHE A 79 8.24 -8.16 1.07
C PHE A 79 7.37 -8.20 -0.19
N PHE A 80 8.02 -8.22 -1.34
CA PHE A 80 7.35 -8.45 -2.61
C PHE A 80 6.83 -9.90 -2.66
N LEU A 81 5.55 -10.06 -2.99
CA LEU A 81 4.93 -11.37 -3.14
C LEU A 81 4.90 -11.79 -4.61
N GLU A 82 4.22 -10.99 -5.43
CA GLU A 82 4.13 -11.23 -6.87
C GLU A 82 3.73 -9.97 -7.65
N SER A 83 3.96 -10.02 -8.96
CA SER A 83 3.51 -9.04 -9.94
C SER A 83 2.84 -9.79 -11.08
N VAL A 84 1.61 -9.42 -11.41
CA VAL A 84 0.78 -10.14 -12.37
C VAL A 84 0.39 -9.21 -13.50
N TYR A 85 0.76 -9.58 -14.73
CA TYR A 85 0.21 -8.99 -15.94
C TYR A 85 -1.15 -9.64 -16.21
N THR A 86 -2.20 -8.84 -16.23
CA THR A 86 -3.57 -9.37 -16.34
C THR A 86 -4.02 -9.55 -17.78
N GLY A 87 -3.25 -9.03 -18.75
CA GLY A 87 -3.52 -9.14 -20.18
C GLY A 87 -4.66 -8.26 -20.70
N THR A 88 -5.23 -7.39 -19.87
CA THR A 88 -6.33 -6.46 -20.23
C THR A 88 -6.03 -5.06 -19.67
N GLN A 89 -6.77 -4.05 -20.15
CA GLN A 89 -6.64 -2.63 -19.74
C GLN A 89 -7.52 -2.21 -18.56
N ALA A 90 -8.44 -3.09 -18.13
CA ALA A 90 -9.34 -2.79 -17.04
C ALA A 90 -9.95 -4.07 -16.47
N HIS A 91 -10.28 -4.00 -15.19
CA HIS A 91 -10.93 -5.06 -14.44
C HIS A 91 -12.16 -4.57 -13.70
N ASP A 92 -13.10 -5.47 -13.49
CA ASP A 92 -14.20 -5.22 -12.57
C ASP A 92 -13.84 -5.64 -11.14
N THR A 93 -14.78 -5.38 -10.24
CA THR A 93 -14.60 -5.64 -8.81
C THR A 93 -14.56 -7.12 -8.47
N GLU A 94 -15.14 -7.97 -9.33
CA GLU A 94 -15.17 -9.42 -9.12
C GLU A 94 -13.79 -10.01 -9.39
N PHE A 95 -13.17 -9.60 -10.50
CA PHE A 95 -11.78 -9.94 -10.79
C PHE A 95 -10.86 -9.49 -9.66
N LEU A 96 -10.94 -8.22 -9.24
CA LEU A 96 -10.06 -7.68 -8.20
C LEU A 96 -10.19 -8.44 -6.88
N SER A 97 -11.41 -8.77 -6.44
CA SER A 97 -11.60 -9.57 -5.23
C SER A 97 -11.02 -10.97 -5.35
N ALA A 98 -11.28 -11.64 -6.49
CA ALA A 98 -10.80 -13.00 -6.71
C ALA A 98 -9.27 -13.05 -6.79
N ASP A 99 -8.63 -12.05 -7.39
CA ASP A 99 -7.18 -12.01 -7.53
C ASP A 99 -6.49 -11.77 -6.19
N VAL A 100 -7.05 -10.90 -5.34
CA VAL A 100 -6.59 -10.71 -3.94
C VAL A 100 -6.71 -12.00 -3.13
N GLU A 101 -7.87 -12.68 -3.20
CA GLU A 101 -8.08 -13.96 -2.51
C GLU A 101 -7.10 -15.03 -2.97
N ARG A 102 -6.85 -15.11 -4.29
CA ARG A 102 -5.88 -16.02 -4.89
C ARG A 102 -4.47 -15.78 -4.36
N VAL A 103 -4.03 -14.53 -4.21
CA VAL A 103 -2.70 -14.22 -3.67
C VAL A 103 -2.61 -14.62 -2.20
N ILE A 104 -3.62 -14.27 -1.40
CA ILE A 104 -3.64 -14.59 0.04
C ILE A 104 -3.58 -16.11 0.25
N ALA A 105 -4.32 -16.89 -0.53
CA ALA A 105 -4.34 -18.35 -0.44
C ALA A 105 -3.00 -19.03 -0.73
N LYS A 106 -2.01 -18.33 -1.32
CA LYS A 106 -0.65 -18.88 -1.53
C LYS A 106 0.20 -18.89 -0.26
N TYR A 107 -0.22 -18.18 0.78
CA TYR A 107 0.59 -17.90 1.96
C TYR A 107 -0.17 -18.20 3.25
N ASP A 108 0.17 -19.31 3.90
CA ASP A 108 -0.51 -19.81 5.12
C ASP A 108 -0.67 -18.73 6.21
N PHE A 109 0.35 -17.88 6.41
CA PHE A 109 0.33 -16.81 7.41
C PHE A 109 -0.69 -15.69 7.09
N LEU A 110 -1.07 -15.52 5.82
CA LEU A 110 -2.16 -14.61 5.42
C LEU A 110 -3.52 -15.30 5.50
N GLU A 111 -3.60 -16.58 5.14
CA GLU A 111 -4.84 -17.34 5.16
C GLU A 111 -5.44 -17.41 6.57
N ASP A 112 -4.60 -17.59 7.59
CA ASP A 112 -5.00 -17.59 9.00
C ASP A 112 -5.57 -16.24 9.48
N ILE A 113 -5.07 -15.14 8.91
CA ILE A 113 -5.60 -13.80 9.16
C ILE A 113 -6.95 -13.65 8.47
N VAL A 114 -7.05 -14.04 7.20
CA VAL A 114 -8.30 -13.93 6.41
C VAL A 114 -9.45 -14.73 7.03
N LYS A 115 -9.21 -15.94 7.54
CA LYS A 115 -10.23 -16.73 8.26
C LYS A 115 -10.84 -15.99 9.45
N LYS A 116 -10.11 -15.03 10.04
CA LYS A 116 -10.56 -14.22 11.19
C LYS A 116 -11.22 -12.91 10.76
N LEU A 117 -11.07 -12.49 9.50
CA LEU A 117 -11.57 -11.23 8.97
C LEU A 117 -12.96 -11.39 8.34
N LYS A 118 -14.00 -11.20 9.14
CA LYS A 118 -15.41 -11.25 8.69
C LYS A 118 -15.73 -10.29 7.52
N TRP A 119 -14.97 -9.21 7.36
CA TRP A 119 -15.18 -8.24 6.28
C TRP A 119 -14.76 -8.75 4.90
N MET A 120 -14.01 -9.85 4.81
CA MET A 120 -13.65 -10.47 3.52
C MET A 120 -14.88 -10.89 2.72
N ALA A 121 -15.95 -11.32 3.39
CA ALA A 121 -17.26 -11.59 2.76
C ALA A 121 -17.87 -10.35 2.08
N THR A 122 -17.36 -9.15 2.38
CA THR A 122 -17.79 -7.88 1.81
C THR A 122 -16.74 -7.23 0.91
N LEU A 123 -15.61 -7.89 0.64
CA LEU A 123 -14.48 -7.35 -0.14
C LEU A 123 -14.94 -6.83 -1.50
N GLN A 124 -15.68 -7.64 -2.26
CA GLN A 124 -16.21 -7.23 -3.56
C GLN A 124 -17.12 -5.98 -3.46
N SER A 125 -17.93 -5.88 -2.40
CA SER A 125 -18.77 -4.70 -2.15
C SER A 125 -17.93 -3.46 -1.80
N GLY A 126 -16.85 -3.64 -1.04
CA GLY A 126 -15.83 -2.62 -0.80
C GLY A 126 -15.20 -2.14 -2.11
N CYS A 127 -14.75 -3.06 -2.97
CA CYS A 127 -14.22 -2.74 -4.29
C CYS A 127 -15.24 -1.97 -5.15
N LYS A 128 -16.53 -2.32 -5.12
CA LYS A 128 -17.60 -1.58 -5.80
C LYS A 128 -17.71 -0.15 -5.29
N THR A 129 -17.64 0.03 -3.98
CA THR A 129 -17.66 1.36 -3.36
C THR A 129 -16.46 2.19 -3.82
N LEU A 130 -15.26 1.58 -3.88
CA LEU A 130 -14.05 2.25 -4.37
C LEU A 130 -14.21 2.71 -5.82
N VAL A 131 -14.58 1.79 -6.72
CA VAL A 131 -14.75 2.08 -8.15
C VAL A 131 -15.83 3.13 -8.38
N SER A 132 -16.96 3.05 -7.67
CA SER A 132 -18.04 4.04 -7.77
C SER A 132 -17.61 5.42 -7.30
N PHE A 133 -16.86 5.52 -6.21
CA PHE A 133 -16.29 6.79 -5.74
C PHE A 133 -15.38 7.39 -6.79
N PHE A 134 -14.41 6.62 -7.29
CA PHE A 134 -13.49 7.12 -8.31
C PHE A 134 -14.24 7.54 -9.58
N LYS A 135 -15.17 6.75 -10.11
CA LYS A 135 -15.98 7.15 -11.28
C LYS A 135 -16.76 8.47 -11.06
N LYS A 136 -17.24 8.71 -9.85
CA LYS A 136 -18.00 9.93 -9.49
C LYS A 136 -17.10 11.15 -9.33
N HIS A 137 -15.89 10.97 -8.78
CA HIS A 137 -14.97 12.04 -8.41
C HIS A 137 -13.84 12.30 -9.44
N TYR A 138 -13.57 11.37 -10.35
CA TYR A 138 -12.73 11.55 -11.55
C TYR A 138 -13.45 12.36 -12.64
N LYS A 139 -14.04 13.51 -12.28
CA LYS A 139 -14.29 14.56 -13.27
C LYS A 139 -12.98 15.29 -13.55
N ILE A 140 -12.24 14.66 -14.46
CA ILE A 140 -10.98 14.95 -15.13
C ILE A 140 -10.54 16.43 -15.22
N PRO A 141 -11.38 17.46 -15.50
CA PRO A 141 -10.86 18.81 -15.72
C PRO A 141 -10.27 19.52 -14.50
N VAL A 142 -10.74 19.24 -13.27
CA VAL A 142 -10.28 19.93 -12.06
C VAL A 142 -9.06 19.24 -11.44
N LEU A 143 -9.04 17.91 -11.42
CA LEU A 143 -7.87 17.13 -10.99
C LEU A 143 -6.71 17.25 -11.99
N LEU A 144 -6.96 17.24 -13.30
CA LEU A 144 -5.91 17.55 -14.28
C LEU A 144 -5.45 18.99 -14.21
N ARG A 145 -6.31 19.96 -13.84
CA ARG A 145 -5.87 21.34 -13.59
C ARG A 145 -5.07 21.47 -12.30
N LEU A 146 -5.45 20.79 -11.21
CA LEU A 146 -4.62 20.70 -10.02
C LEU A 146 -3.28 20.06 -10.37
N CYS A 147 -3.24 18.84 -10.92
CA CYS A 147 -1.97 18.18 -11.29
C CYS A 147 -1.14 18.96 -12.33
N SER A 148 -1.79 19.65 -13.28
CA SER A 148 -1.14 20.55 -14.25
C SER A 148 -0.62 21.83 -13.61
N TRP A 149 -1.34 22.41 -12.65
CA TRP A 149 -0.96 23.62 -11.92
C TRP A 149 0.15 23.32 -10.90
N ILE A 150 0.11 22.16 -10.25
CA ILE A 150 1.18 21.56 -9.43
C ILE A 150 2.43 21.29 -10.26
N SER A 151 2.27 20.91 -11.53
CA SER A 151 3.38 20.73 -12.46
C SER A 151 3.94 22.05 -13.03
N GLN A 152 3.23 23.18 -12.87
CA GLN A 152 3.57 24.49 -13.45
C GLN A 152 4.12 25.50 -12.45
N TYR A 153 3.91 25.35 -11.13
CA TYR A 153 4.57 26.17 -10.12
C TYR A 153 5.84 25.47 -9.62
N GLU A 154 6.97 26.17 -9.68
CA GLU A 154 8.33 25.72 -9.33
C GLU A 154 8.54 25.40 -7.83
N ASP A 155 7.48 25.20 -7.05
CA ASP A 155 7.56 24.74 -5.66
C ASP A 155 7.14 23.27 -5.57
N LYS A 156 7.90 22.43 -6.27
CA LYS A 156 7.76 20.96 -6.28
C LYS A 156 7.88 20.35 -4.88
N GLU A 157 8.34 21.07 -3.86
CA GLU A 157 8.67 20.44 -2.58
C GLU A 157 7.45 20.09 -1.72
N ALA A 158 6.36 20.87 -1.68
CA ALA A 158 5.35 20.70 -0.64
C ALA A 158 4.34 19.54 -0.87
N GLU A 159 3.86 19.37 -2.11
CA GLU A 159 2.92 18.27 -2.44
C GLU A 159 3.65 16.97 -2.76
N ASP A 160 4.78 17.05 -3.46
CA ASP A 160 5.69 15.93 -3.66
C ASP A 160 6.20 15.44 -2.30
N ALA A 161 6.48 16.31 -1.31
CA ALA A 161 6.82 15.85 0.04
C ALA A 161 5.67 15.09 0.72
N ALA A 162 4.42 15.53 0.61
CA ALA A 162 3.29 14.86 1.25
C ALA A 162 2.96 13.51 0.59
N LEU A 163 3.05 13.42 -0.74
CA LEU A 163 2.90 12.16 -1.48
C LEU A 163 4.10 11.24 -1.21
N ARG A 164 5.33 11.73 -1.33
CA ARG A 164 6.56 10.98 -1.00
C ARG A 164 6.61 10.55 0.46
N GLN A 165 5.97 11.28 1.36
CA GLN A 165 5.83 10.88 2.77
C GLN A 165 5.07 9.55 2.83
N PHE A 166 3.89 9.44 2.20
CA PHE A 166 3.10 8.21 2.23
C PHE A 166 3.53 7.12 1.25
N GLU A 167 4.33 7.44 0.23
CA GLU A 167 4.96 6.43 -0.63
C GLU A 167 6.04 5.62 0.10
N LYS A 168 6.61 6.16 1.18
CA LYS A 168 7.55 5.43 2.04
C LYS A 168 6.78 4.55 3.02
N ASN A 169 7.25 3.32 3.21
CA ASN A 169 6.72 2.36 4.18
C ASN A 169 6.91 2.76 5.66
N GLU A 170 7.48 3.93 5.93
CA GLU A 170 7.84 4.41 7.27
C GLU A 170 6.79 5.35 7.87
N THR A 171 5.91 5.94 7.04
CA THR A 171 4.93 6.91 7.52
C THR A 171 3.80 6.20 8.24
N PRO A 172 3.60 6.47 9.55
CA PRO A 172 2.57 5.79 10.30
C PRO A 172 1.18 6.26 9.86
N ILE A 173 0.22 5.34 9.86
CA ILE A 173 -1.18 5.63 9.47
C ILE A 173 -1.86 6.69 10.35
N SER A 174 -1.28 7.03 11.51
CA SER A 174 -1.72 8.16 12.34
C SER A 174 -1.55 9.51 11.62
N GLU A 175 -0.57 9.67 10.72
CA GLU A 175 -0.35 10.91 9.94
C GLU A 175 -1.52 11.26 9.02
N VAL A 176 -2.31 10.27 8.61
CA VAL A 176 -3.42 10.47 7.66
C VAL A 176 -4.41 11.51 8.19
N TYR A 177 -4.82 11.40 9.45
CA TYR A 177 -5.77 12.36 10.03
C TYR A 177 -5.15 13.77 10.15
N GLN A 178 -3.90 13.85 10.61
CA GLN A 178 -3.18 15.12 10.78
C GLN A 178 -3.12 15.89 9.46
N ILE A 179 -2.87 15.20 8.35
CA ILE A 179 -2.79 15.86 7.04
C ILE A 179 -4.13 16.48 6.64
N PHE A 180 -5.26 15.84 6.92
CA PHE A 180 -6.57 16.45 6.67
C PHE A 180 -6.89 17.62 7.61
N VAL A 181 -6.32 17.64 8.82
CA VAL A 181 -6.39 18.79 9.73
C VAL A 181 -5.58 19.97 9.20
N ASP A 182 -4.39 19.72 8.65
CA ASP A 182 -3.46 20.77 8.21
C ASP A 182 -3.75 21.30 6.80
N LEU A 183 -4.27 20.45 5.91
CA LEU A 183 -4.44 20.74 4.50
C LEU A 183 -5.29 22.01 4.23
N PRO A 184 -6.39 22.31 4.96
CA PRO A 184 -7.14 23.56 4.77
C PRO A 184 -6.28 24.81 5.01
N THR A 185 -5.42 24.78 6.01
CA THR A 185 -4.52 25.91 6.36
C THR A 185 -3.44 26.05 5.31
N LYS A 186 -2.86 24.94 4.84
CA LYS A 186 -1.89 24.93 3.74
C LYS A 186 -2.50 25.49 2.45
N LEU A 187 -3.75 25.16 2.13
CA LEU A 187 -4.40 25.68 0.92
C LEU A 187 -4.64 27.20 0.96
N ASN A 188 -4.77 27.81 2.14
CA ASN A 188 -4.90 29.26 2.25
C ASN A 188 -3.65 30.00 1.75
N THR A 189 -2.48 29.35 1.73
CA THR A 189 -1.23 29.96 1.25
C THR A 189 -1.07 29.87 -0.27
N VAL A 190 -1.97 29.16 -0.96
CA VAL A 190 -1.84 28.82 -2.39
C VAL A 190 -2.48 29.87 -3.32
N GLY A 191 -3.13 30.90 -2.77
CA GLY A 191 -3.68 32.02 -3.56
C GLY A 191 -4.88 31.66 -4.45
N LEU A 192 -5.59 30.58 -4.13
CA LEU A 192 -6.79 30.14 -4.86
C LEU A 192 -7.90 31.19 -4.81
N ALA A 193 -8.64 31.34 -5.93
CA ALA A 193 -9.85 32.14 -5.91
C ALA A 193 -10.92 31.52 -5.00
N ALA A 194 -11.83 32.32 -4.44
CA ALA A 194 -12.85 31.84 -3.50
C ALA A 194 -13.72 30.70 -4.06
N ALA A 195 -14.02 30.73 -5.37
CA ALA A 195 -14.78 29.67 -6.04
C ALA A 195 -13.98 28.36 -6.13
N GLU A 196 -12.68 28.43 -6.41
CA GLU A 196 -11.78 27.29 -6.50
C GLU A 196 -11.55 26.68 -5.11
N PHE A 197 -11.31 27.52 -4.10
CA PHE A 197 -11.17 27.10 -2.72
C PHE A 197 -12.40 26.32 -2.21
N LYS A 198 -13.60 26.78 -2.58
CA LYS A 198 -14.86 26.06 -2.25
C LYS A 198 -14.90 24.66 -2.89
N ILE A 199 -14.46 24.53 -4.14
CA ILE A 199 -14.40 23.24 -4.85
C ILE A 199 -13.38 22.31 -4.19
N VAL A 200 -12.17 22.80 -3.91
CA VAL A 200 -11.10 22.01 -3.29
C VAL A 200 -11.51 21.55 -1.89
N LYS A 201 -12.11 22.42 -1.07
CA LYS A 201 -12.60 22.05 0.26
C LYS A 201 -13.69 20.96 0.20
N ALA A 202 -14.59 21.03 -0.78
CA ALA A 202 -15.59 19.99 -1.00
C ALA A 202 -14.96 18.67 -1.43
N LEU A 203 -13.94 18.71 -2.30
CA LEU A 203 -13.20 17.53 -2.73
C LEU A 203 -12.44 16.89 -1.55
N MET A 204 -11.72 17.69 -0.76
CA MET A 204 -11.02 17.22 0.43
C MET A 204 -11.96 16.52 1.41
N LYS A 205 -13.12 17.12 1.70
CA LYS A 205 -14.12 16.49 2.57
C LYS A 205 -14.56 15.16 1.99
N SER A 206 -14.84 15.12 0.69
CA SER A 206 -15.26 13.88 0.03
C SER A 206 -14.18 12.80 0.05
N CYS A 207 -12.91 13.17 -0.11
CA CYS A 207 -11.79 12.24 0.01
C CYS A 207 -11.61 11.76 1.44
N PHE A 208 -11.71 12.66 2.43
CA PHE A 208 -11.66 12.30 3.84
C PHE A 208 -12.77 11.32 4.20
N ASP A 209 -14.03 11.64 3.89
CA ASP A 209 -15.19 10.80 4.19
C ASP A 209 -15.09 9.39 3.57
N PHE A 210 -14.31 9.25 2.49
CA PHE A 210 -14.12 8.00 1.77
C PHE A 210 -12.90 7.19 2.25
N ILE A 211 -11.76 7.85 2.48
CA ILE A 211 -10.49 7.20 2.88
C ILE A 211 -10.47 6.93 4.39
N TYR A 212 -11.06 7.82 5.17
CA TYR A 212 -11.03 7.72 6.63
C TYR A 212 -11.80 6.50 7.12
N GLY A 213 -11.22 5.82 8.11
CA GLY A 213 -11.79 4.60 8.68
C GLY A 213 -11.25 4.37 10.08
N ASP A 214 -11.79 3.38 10.77
CA ASP A 214 -11.50 3.12 12.19
C ASP A 214 -9.99 3.00 12.47
N ALA A 215 -9.24 2.37 11.58
CA ALA A 215 -7.79 2.20 11.73
C ALA A 215 -7.05 3.55 11.82
N HIS A 216 -7.41 4.52 10.96
CA HIS A 216 -6.84 5.86 10.97
C HIS A 216 -7.14 6.59 12.28
N GLY A 217 -8.39 6.51 12.74
CA GLY A 217 -8.83 7.15 13.98
C GLY A 217 -8.20 6.54 15.23
N ILE A 218 -8.16 5.21 15.31
CA ILE A 218 -7.49 4.48 16.40
C ILE A 218 -6.01 4.83 16.44
N ALA A 219 -5.32 4.80 15.29
CA ALA A 219 -3.91 5.12 15.23
C ALA A 219 -3.62 6.55 15.68
N TYR A 220 -4.39 7.53 15.20
CA TYR A 220 -4.20 8.93 15.60
C TYR A 220 -4.56 9.19 17.08
N LEU A 221 -5.53 8.45 17.64
CA LEU A 221 -5.87 8.54 19.06
C LEU A 221 -4.79 7.92 19.97
N LEU A 222 -4.18 6.81 19.54
CA LEU A 222 -3.18 6.07 20.32
C LEU A 222 -1.74 6.58 20.12
N ASP A 223 -1.47 7.35 19.06
CA ASP A 223 -0.16 7.94 18.81
C ASP A 223 0.14 9.06 19.83
N PRO A 224 1.19 8.95 20.67
CA PRO A 224 1.48 9.96 21.70
C PRO A 224 1.76 11.36 21.14
N ARG A 225 2.16 11.48 19.86
CA ARG A 225 2.40 12.77 19.21
C ARG A 225 1.11 13.56 19.02
N TYR A 226 -0.01 12.84 18.86
CA TYR A 226 -1.31 13.42 18.56
C TYR A 226 -2.30 13.25 19.70
N ALA A 227 -2.42 12.06 20.30
CA ALA A 227 -3.35 11.76 21.39
C ALA A 227 -4.79 12.22 21.11
N GLY A 228 -5.20 12.18 19.83
CA GLY A 228 -6.50 12.68 19.38
C GLY A 228 -6.65 14.20 19.38
N LEU A 229 -5.55 14.96 19.34
CA LEU A 229 -5.55 16.42 19.25
C LEU A 229 -6.37 16.88 18.04
N ASN A 230 -7.25 17.86 18.24
CA ASN A 230 -8.15 18.40 17.20
C ASN A 230 -9.12 17.37 16.58
N MET A 231 -9.24 16.17 17.15
CA MET A 231 -10.23 15.21 16.68
C MET A 231 -11.63 15.70 17.06
N ASP A 232 -12.53 15.79 16.09
CA ASP A 232 -13.92 16.14 16.35
C ASP A 232 -14.56 15.17 17.34
N SER A 233 -15.39 15.70 18.26
CA SER A 233 -16.02 14.90 19.32
C SER A 233 -16.84 13.71 18.77
N THR A 234 -17.47 13.85 17.62
CA THR A 234 -18.22 12.77 16.95
C THR A 234 -17.28 11.66 16.50
N VAL A 235 -16.18 12.04 15.85
CA VAL A 235 -15.16 11.11 15.35
C VAL A 235 -14.48 10.39 16.52
N ARG A 236 -14.11 11.14 17.57
CA ARG A 236 -13.49 10.60 18.78
C ARG A 236 -14.39 9.59 19.48
N ASN A 237 -15.64 9.94 19.71
CA ASN A 237 -16.62 9.05 20.32
C ASN A 237 -16.83 7.76 19.50
N ALA A 238 -16.79 7.85 18.16
CA ALA A 238 -16.89 6.68 17.30
C ALA A 238 -15.66 5.76 17.46
N VAL A 239 -14.46 6.32 17.45
CA VAL A 239 -13.19 5.59 17.64
C VAL A 239 -13.14 4.91 19.01
N GLU A 240 -13.48 5.64 20.08
CA GLU A 240 -13.48 5.12 21.45
C GLU A 240 -14.49 3.96 21.61
N LYS A 241 -15.66 4.04 20.97
CA LYS A 241 -16.62 2.91 20.94
C LYS A 241 -16.03 1.67 20.29
N VAL A 242 -15.29 1.81 19.20
CA VAL A 242 -14.63 0.67 18.53
C VAL A 242 -13.59 0.02 19.46
N LEU A 243 -12.82 0.83 20.19
CA LEU A 243 -11.83 0.32 21.16
C LEU A 243 -12.49 -0.46 22.29
N VAL A 244 -13.56 0.08 22.88
CA VAL A 244 -14.30 -0.58 23.96
C VAL A 244 -14.96 -1.88 23.48
N ALA A 245 -15.57 -1.87 22.29
CA ALA A 245 -16.22 -3.06 21.73
C ALA A 245 -15.24 -4.22 21.46
N ARG A 246 -13.96 -3.93 21.26
CA ARG A 246 -12.92 -4.94 21.00
C ARG A 246 -12.29 -5.51 22.27
N GLN A 247 -12.49 -4.92 23.45
CA GLN A 247 -12.01 -5.47 24.72
C GLN A 247 -12.79 -6.72 25.18
N GLY A 248 -13.86 -7.11 24.49
CA GLY A 248 -14.66 -8.31 24.79
C GLY A 248 -14.27 -9.57 24.01
N TYR A 249 -13.15 -9.56 23.26
CA TYR A 249 -12.62 -10.70 22.53
C TYR A 249 -11.31 -11.17 23.18
N GLU A 250 -11.41 -11.79 24.36
CA GLU A 250 -10.38 -12.70 24.89
C GLU A 250 -10.67 -14.14 24.47
#